data_AF-A0A946LSP5-F1
#
_entry.id   AF-A0A946LSP5-F1
#
_cell.length_a   1.000
_cell.length_b   1.000
_cell.length_c   1.000
_cell.angle_alpha   90.00
_cell.angle_beta   90.00
_cell.angle_gamma   90.00
#
_symmetry.space_group_name_H-M   'P 1'
#
loop_
_entity.id
_entity.type
_entity.pdbx_description
1 polymer ?
#
loop_
_entity_poly.entity_id
_entity_poly.type
_entity_poly.pdbx_seq_one_letter_code
_entity_poly.pdbx_strand_id
1 'polypeptide(L)'
;MPALSLQAAPQTRFRNEFDQTPMALGIEHNFVLVHRLIKALTLGAWMPRFIYMTTPEPKKSGYLKQLLDCPVLFDGEYDGIEFHASDLTKALPSADRQLS
;
A
#
# COMPACT_ATOMS: atom_id res chain seq x y z
N MET A 1 -26.41 17.21 40.82
CA MET A 1 -25.89 17.30 39.44
C MET A 1 -24.75 16.30 39.29
N PRO A 2 -24.87 15.24 38.47
CA PRO A 2 -23.75 14.32 38.28
C PRO A 2 -22.85 14.84 37.15
N ALA A 3 -21.54 14.83 37.40
CA ALA A 3 -20.53 15.12 36.39
C ALA A 3 -20.49 13.96 35.36
N LEU A 4 -20.63 14.30 34.09
CA LEU A 4 -20.43 13.38 32.97
C LEU A 4 -18.96 12.98 32.93
N SER A 5 -18.64 11.76 33.37
CA SER A 5 -17.37 11.11 33.06
C SER A 5 -17.31 10.87 31.55
N LEU A 6 -16.47 11.64 30.86
CA LEU A 6 -16.02 11.33 29.51
C LEU A 6 -15.28 9.98 29.55
N GLN A 7 -15.99 8.91 29.19
CA GLN A 7 -15.35 7.65 28.83
C GLN A 7 -14.37 7.94 27.70
N ALA A 8 -13.07 7.82 27.98
CA ALA A 8 -12.07 7.76 26.95
C ALA A 8 -12.44 6.57 26.04
N ALA A 9 -12.76 6.87 24.77
CA ALA A 9 -12.97 5.86 23.75
C ALA A 9 -11.78 4.89 23.78
N PRO A 10 -12.00 3.57 23.56
CA PRO A 10 -10.93 2.60 23.60
C PRO A 10 -9.95 2.96 22.48
N GLN A 11 -8.81 3.55 22.87
CA GLN A 11 -7.73 3.84 21.94
C GLN A 11 -7.33 2.51 21.34
N THR A 12 -7.59 2.40 20.05
CA THR A 12 -7.50 1.17 19.31
C THR A 12 -6.11 0.59 19.50
N ARG A 13 -6.09 -0.64 19.98
CA ARG A 13 -4.93 -1.46 20.36
C ARG A 13 -4.10 -1.81 19.11
N PHE A 14 -3.51 -0.81 18.45
CA PHE A 14 -2.66 -0.99 17.27
C PHE A 14 -1.22 -0.50 17.49
N ARG A 15 -0.88 -0.02 18.69
CA ARG A 15 0.35 0.74 18.90
C ARG A 15 1.61 -0.09 19.23
N ASN A 16 1.49 -1.42 19.39
CA ASN A 16 2.58 -2.25 19.95
C ASN A 16 3.05 -3.43 19.08
N GLU A 17 2.89 -3.39 17.75
CA GLU A 17 3.30 -4.54 16.89
C GLU A 17 4.32 -4.23 15.79
N PHE A 18 4.91 -3.03 15.77
CA PHE A 18 5.86 -2.65 14.72
C PHE A 18 7.26 -2.50 15.31
N ASP A 19 8.04 -3.56 15.21
CA ASP A 19 9.50 -3.59 15.44
C ASP A 19 10.26 -2.89 14.28
N GLN A 20 9.57 -1.98 13.56
CA GLN A 20 10.04 -1.31 12.36
C GLN A 20 10.30 0.17 12.66
N THR A 21 11.31 0.72 11.99
CA THR A 21 11.57 2.16 12.07
C THR A 21 10.38 2.94 11.50
N PRO A 22 10.10 4.17 11.98
CA PRO A 22 9.02 5.00 11.45
C PRO A 22 9.10 5.23 9.94
N MET A 23 10.32 5.20 9.38
CA MET A 23 10.57 5.32 7.95
C MET A 23 10.06 4.10 7.17
N ALA A 24 10.30 2.88 7.66
CA ALA A 24 9.81 1.67 7.02
C ALA A 24 8.27 1.62 6.97
N LEU A 25 7.62 2.00 8.08
CA LEU A 25 6.15 2.12 8.12
C LEU A 25 5.62 3.14 7.11
N GLY A 26 6.33 4.26 6.94
CA GLY A 26 6.00 5.28 5.95
C GLY A 26 6.10 4.78 4.51
N ILE A 27 7.16 4.02 4.20
CA ILE A 27 7.38 3.40 2.87
C ILE A 27 6.25 2.42 2.55
N GLU A 28 5.94 1.51 3.47
CA GLU A 28 4.84 0.55 3.29
C GLU A 28 3.50 1.24 3.05
N HIS A 29 3.21 2.29 3.84
CA HIS A 29 1.98 3.07 3.67
C HIS A 29 1.90 3.69 2.28
N ASN A 30 3.00 4.25 1.79
CA ASN A 30 3.07 4.86 0.46
C ASN A 30 2.82 3.82 -0.64
N PHE A 31 3.39 2.62 -0.54
CA PHE A 31 3.12 1.56 -1.51
C PHE A 31 1.66 1.14 -1.53
N VAL A 32 1.02 1.00 -0.37
CA VAL A 32 -0.41 0.68 -0.30
C VAL A 32 -1.25 1.78 -0.95
N LEU A 33 -0.92 3.05 -0.73
CA LEU A 33 -1.62 4.18 -1.35
C LEU A 33 -1.42 4.21 -2.87
N VAL A 34 -0.17 4.12 -3.34
CA VAL A 34 0.15 4.13 -4.78
C VAL A 34 -0.51 2.94 -5.48
N HIS A 35 -0.46 1.75 -4.91
CA HIS A 35 -1.12 0.57 -5.46
C HIS A 35 -2.63 0.77 -5.60
N ARG A 36 -3.30 1.30 -4.57
CA ARG A 36 -4.74 1.60 -4.63
C ARG A 36 -5.07 2.64 -5.68
N LEU A 37 -4.25 3.68 -5.80
CA LEU A 37 -4.41 4.73 -6.80
C LEU A 37 -4.29 4.16 -8.22
N ILE A 38 -3.26 3.35 -8.49
CA ILE A 38 -3.09 2.69 -9.79
C ILE A 38 -4.28 1.77 -10.09
N LYS A 39 -4.72 0.94 -9.13
CA LYS A 39 -5.90 0.09 -9.31
C LYS A 39 -7.16 0.90 -9.63
N ALA A 40 -7.36 2.04 -8.97
CA ALA A 40 -8.50 2.92 -9.22
C ALA A 40 -8.45 3.57 -10.60
N LEU A 41 -7.29 4.08 -11.03
CA LEU A 41 -7.12 4.72 -12.34
C LEU A 41 -7.23 3.71 -13.50
N THR A 42 -6.68 2.52 -13.32
CA THR A 42 -6.64 1.50 -14.36
C THR A 42 -7.88 0.59 -14.36
N LEU A 43 -8.77 0.73 -13.37
CA LEU A 43 -9.87 -0.19 -13.08
C LEU A 43 -9.40 -1.66 -13.01
N GLY A 44 -8.17 -1.87 -12.52
CA GLY A 44 -7.55 -3.20 -12.44
C GLY A 44 -7.02 -3.76 -13.77
N ALA A 45 -7.01 -2.98 -14.86
CA ALA A 45 -6.46 -3.42 -16.14
C ALA A 45 -4.94 -3.63 -16.09
N TRP A 46 -4.24 -2.94 -15.19
CA TRP A 46 -2.82 -3.11 -14.91
C TRP A 46 -2.67 -3.95 -13.64
N MET A 47 -1.91 -5.04 -13.73
CA MET A 47 -1.71 -5.94 -12.60
C MET A 47 -0.23 -5.92 -12.20
N PRO A 48 0.12 -5.44 -11.00
CA PRO A 48 1.50 -5.46 -10.55
C PRO A 48 2.00 -6.91 -10.45
N ARG A 49 3.22 -7.15 -10.94
CA ARG A 49 3.88 -8.45 -10.88
C ARG A 49 4.64 -8.64 -9.57
N PHE A 50 5.37 -7.60 -9.18
CA PHE A 50 6.18 -7.56 -7.96
C PHE A 50 6.18 -6.16 -7.38
N ILE A 51 6.24 -6.09 -6.06
CA ILE A 51 6.60 -4.87 -5.35
C ILE A 51 7.91 -5.12 -4.64
N TYR A 52 8.88 -4.23 -4.88
CA TYR A 52 10.19 -4.26 -4.27
C TYR A 52 10.25 -3.20 -3.18
N MET A 53 10.72 -3.59 -2.01
CA MET A 53 10.95 -2.70 -0.89
C MET A 53 12.41 -2.85 -0.43
N THR A 54 13.08 -1.72 -0.22
CA THR A 54 14.45 -1.67 0.33
C THR A 54 14.48 -2.02 1.82
N THR A 55 13.32 -1.94 2.48
CA THR A 55 13.19 -2.25 3.90
C THR A 55 13.24 -3.76 4.15
N PRO A 56 13.79 -4.19 5.31
CA PRO A 56 13.75 -5.59 5.71
C PRO A 56 12.33 -6.13 5.86
N GLU A 57 12.16 -7.43 5.65
CA GLU A 57 10.85 -8.08 5.80
C GLU A 57 10.32 -7.94 7.24
N PRO A 58 9.11 -7.36 7.46
CA PRO A 58 8.49 -7.35 8.77
C PRO A 58 8.16 -8.77 9.23
N LYS A 59 8.26 -9.00 10.55
CA LYS A 59 7.80 -10.24 11.21
C LYS A 59 6.38 -10.67 10.81
N LYS A 60 5.53 -9.71 10.44
CA LYS A 60 4.14 -9.93 10.01
C LYS A 60 3.88 -9.50 8.56
N SER A 61 4.77 -9.73 7.61
CA SER A 61 4.60 -9.32 6.20
C SER A 61 3.35 -9.84 5.47
N GLY A 62 2.65 -10.84 6.02
CA GLY A 62 1.45 -11.43 5.42
C GLY A 62 0.33 -10.43 5.09
N TYR A 63 0.18 -9.35 5.87
CA TYR A 63 -0.83 -8.32 5.55
C TYR A 63 -0.50 -7.54 4.27
N LEU A 64 0.78 -7.35 3.94
CA LEU A 64 1.19 -6.62 2.75
C LEU A 64 0.78 -7.39 1.49
N LYS A 65 0.97 -8.72 1.49
CA LYS A 65 0.49 -9.59 0.41
C LYS A 65 -1.02 -9.50 0.22
N GLN A 66 -1.79 -9.40 1.31
CA GLN A 66 -3.25 -9.24 1.25
C GLN A 66 -3.69 -7.87 0.75
N LEU A 67 -3.02 -6.79 1.19
CA LEU A 67 -3.37 -5.42 0.79
C LEU A 67 -2.95 -5.08 -0.63
N LEU A 68 -1.83 -5.63 -1.08
CA LEU A 68 -1.23 -5.33 -2.37
C LEU A 68 -1.62 -6.34 -3.45
N ASP A 69 -2.20 -7.48 -3.08
CA ASP A 69 -2.71 -8.50 -4.02
C ASP A 69 -1.64 -8.93 -5.05
N CYS A 70 -0.38 -8.87 -4.64
CA CYS A 70 0.78 -9.21 -5.45
C CYS A 70 1.95 -9.66 -4.55
N PRO A 71 2.93 -10.40 -5.10
CA PRO A 71 4.19 -10.67 -4.43
C PRO A 71 4.90 -9.40 -3.99
N VAL A 72 5.42 -9.40 -2.76
CA VAL A 72 6.25 -8.34 -2.19
C VAL A 72 7.62 -8.95 -1.85
N LEU A 73 8.68 -8.32 -2.34
CA LEU A 73 10.07 -8.67 -2.13
C LEU A 73 10.71 -7.59 -1.25
N PHE A 74 11.32 -8.02 -0.16
CA PHE A 74 12.01 -7.16 0.80
C PHE A 74 13.52 -7.25 0.60
N ASP A 75 14.26 -6.36 1.27
CA ASP A 75 15.71 -6.27 1.15
C ASP A 75 16.18 -6.05 -0.31
N GLY A 76 15.37 -5.35 -1.10
CA GLY A 76 15.68 -4.99 -2.48
C GLY A 76 16.69 -3.84 -2.58
N GLU A 77 17.29 -3.69 -3.77
CA GLU A 77 18.20 -2.56 -4.06
C GLU A 77 17.45 -1.22 -4.21
N TYR A 78 16.16 -1.28 -4.57
CA TYR A 78 15.31 -0.12 -4.80
C TYR A 78 13.86 -0.39 -4.40
N ASP A 79 13.13 0.70 -4.16
CA ASP A 79 11.69 0.70 -3.93
C ASP A 79 10.97 0.84 -5.29
N GLY A 80 10.11 -0.12 -5.66
CA GLY A 80 9.40 -0.04 -6.94
C GLY A 80 8.19 -0.96 -7.06
N ILE A 81 7.29 -0.62 -7.99
CA ILE A 81 6.19 -1.48 -8.43
C ILE A 81 6.46 -1.88 -9.88
N GLU A 82 6.54 -3.18 -10.13
CA GLU A 82 6.78 -3.72 -11.46
C GLU A 82 5.46 -4.09 -12.13
N PHE A 83 5.31 -3.65 -13.38
CA PHE A 83 4.22 -4.01 -14.27
C PHE A 83 4.78 -4.68 -15.53
N HIS A 84 3.95 -5.46 -16.21
CA HIS A 84 4.35 -5.95 -17.53
C HIS A 84 4.33 -4.79 -18.53
N ALA A 85 5.29 -4.73 -19.46
CA ALA A 85 5.38 -3.63 -20.42
C ALA A 85 4.09 -3.45 -21.26
N SER A 86 3.38 -4.54 -21.55
CA SER A 86 2.09 -4.46 -22.27
C SER A 86 1.01 -3.71 -21.49
N ASP A 87 1.09 -3.65 -20.16
CA ASP A 87 0.11 -2.92 -19.35
C ASP A 87 0.16 -1.42 -19.69
N LEU A 88 1.34 -0.86 -19.92
CA LEU A 88 1.54 0.55 -20.29
C LEU A 88 0.88 0.92 -21.63
N THR A 89 0.66 -0.07 -22.50
CA THR A 89 -0.03 0.14 -23.80
C THR A 89 -1.55 0.02 -23.71
N LYS A 90 -2.08 -0.45 -22.57
CA LYS A 90 -3.54 -0.53 -22.38
C LYS A 90 -4.08 0.87 -22.16
N ALA A 91 -5.17 1.18 -22.85
CA ALA A 91 -5.91 2.42 -22.60
C ALA A 91 -6.33 2.50 -21.13
N LEU A 92 -6.10 3.64 -20.49
CA LEU A 92 -6.62 3.92 -19.16
C LEU A 92 -8.14 4.09 -19.28
N PRO A 93 -8.97 3.21 -18.65
CA PRO A 93 -10.42 3.30 -18.79
C PRO A 93 -11.00 4.59 -18.19
N SER A 94 -10.30 5.18 -17.23
CA SER A 94 -10.63 6.45 -16.59
C SER A 94 -10.12 7.68 -17.34
N ALA A 95 -9.41 7.51 -18.46
CA ALA A 95 -8.91 8.65 -19.24
C ALA A 95 -10.09 9.42 -19.84
N ASP A 96 -10.16 10.70 -19.52
CA ASP A 96 -11.05 11.63 -20.20
C ASP A 96 -10.51 11.90 -21.61
N ARG A 97 -11.30 11.52 -22.62
CA ARG A 97 -10.95 11.72 -24.04
C ARG A 97 -10.90 13.19 -24.45
N GLN A 98 -11.43 14.11 -23.64
CA GLN A 98 -11.38 15.54 -23.91
C GLN A 98 -10.08 16.19 -23.40
N LEU A 99 -9.34 15.50 -22.54
CA LEU A 99 -8.06 15.96 -21.98
C LEU A 99 -6.84 15.30 -22.65
N SER A 100 -7.05 14.44 -23.65
CA SER A 100 -6.01 13.69 -24.37
C SER A 100 -5.53 14.40 -25.64
#